data_AF-A0A1G1F5Y8-F1
#
_entry.id   AF-A0A1G1F5Y8-F1
#
_cell.length_a   1.000
_cell.length_b   1.000
_cell.length_c   1.000
_cell.angle_alpha   90.00
_cell.angle_beta   90.00
_cell.angle_gamma   90.00
#
_symmetry.space_group_name_H-M   'P 1'
#
loop_
_entity.id
_entity.type
_entity.pdbx_description
1 polymer ?
#
loop_
_entity_poly.entity_id
_entity_poly.type
_entity_poly.pdbx_seq_one_letter_code
_entity_poly.pdbx_strand_id
1 'polypeptide(L)'
;MFCISAKLLQMVAIEDKLSQVNWDFPDSDTKENINSIHPYPAKFIPEIPRNLIRLIGLPPGTCVLDPFCGSGATLVEAQMAGFPAIGIDLNPIACLISQVKTRPPPADFLDSSISVVEQAKKSKRTAVPKISNLDHWFQRDIQEAIARLLTQVDHIKNASTKDALYLSLSSILVRVSNQESDTRYAAVHKKVDRESFYALFLNTAARLTAIKALNKPKTNEVEIACKNILEVTPMDFPHSVGLVVTSPPYPNAYEYWLYHKYRMFWLGYDPIQVKNQEIGARAHYFKKNHQTEHDFRRQMRNVLELLWAVIVKGGCICIIIGRSIIHGRTIDNASMLTEIAGEVGFTSVGNISRQISSSRKTFNLSHANIKTENILVFRK
;
A
#
# COMPACT_ATOMS: atom_id res chain seq x y z
N MET A 1 -6.56 -29.45 -31.82
CA MET A 1 -6.44 -30.32 -30.63
C MET A 1 -5.18 -30.03 -29.79
N PHE A 2 -3.98 -29.90 -30.37
CA PHE A 2 -2.72 -29.68 -29.63
C PHE A 2 -2.66 -28.42 -28.74
N CYS A 3 -3.27 -27.30 -29.14
CA CYS A 3 -3.19 -26.03 -28.38
C CYS A 3 -4.05 -26.03 -27.10
N ILE A 4 -5.14 -26.81 -27.06
CA ILE A 4 -6.00 -26.96 -25.88
C ILE A 4 -5.29 -27.79 -24.80
N SER A 5 -4.59 -28.85 -25.20
CA SER A 5 -3.81 -29.71 -24.30
C SER A 5 -2.68 -28.95 -23.60
N ALA A 6 -1.92 -28.11 -24.33
CA ALA A 6 -0.82 -27.33 -23.75
C ALA A 6 -1.30 -26.27 -22.74
N LYS A 7 -2.42 -25.58 -23.03
CA LYS A 7 -3.04 -24.63 -22.09
C LYS A 7 -3.51 -25.33 -20.81
N LEU A 8 -4.18 -26.48 -20.95
CA LEU A 8 -4.69 -27.25 -19.82
C LEU A 8 -3.54 -27.77 -18.94
N LEU A 9 -2.47 -28.31 -19.55
CA LEU A 9 -1.27 -28.77 -18.84
C LEU A 9 -0.59 -27.65 -18.05
N GLN A 10 -0.50 -26.44 -18.62
CA GLN A 10 0.12 -25.32 -17.93
C GLN A 10 -0.76 -24.75 -16.81
N MET A 11 -2.09 -24.83 -16.92
CA MET A 11 -3.00 -24.47 -15.83
C MET A 11 -2.87 -25.44 -14.65
N VAL A 12 -2.90 -26.75 -14.93
CA VAL A 12 -2.67 -27.81 -13.93
C VAL A 12 -1.31 -27.61 -13.25
N ALA A 13 -0.27 -27.27 -14.02
CA ALA A 13 1.06 -27.02 -13.47
C ALA A 13 1.15 -25.78 -12.54
N ILE A 14 0.30 -24.76 -12.70
CA ILE A 14 0.27 -23.61 -11.77
C ILE A 14 -0.46 -24.01 -10.49
N GLU A 15 -1.63 -24.64 -10.62
CA GLU A 15 -2.42 -25.10 -9.47
C GLU A 15 -1.62 -26.06 -8.58
N ASP A 16 -0.92 -27.02 -9.19
CA ASP A 16 -0.04 -27.97 -8.50
C ASP A 16 1.09 -27.27 -7.73
N LYS A 17 1.71 -26.23 -8.32
CA LYS A 17 2.76 -25.46 -7.63
C LYS A 17 2.22 -24.66 -6.46
N LEU A 18 1.03 -24.09 -6.61
CA LEU A 18 0.41 -23.27 -5.57
C LEU A 18 -0.05 -24.12 -4.37
N SER A 19 -0.51 -25.35 -4.61
CA SER A 19 -0.94 -26.27 -3.55
C SER A 19 0.20 -26.78 -2.66
N GLN A 20 1.45 -26.70 -3.12
CA GLN A 20 2.64 -27.09 -2.38
C GLN A 20 3.10 -26.07 -1.33
N VAL A 21 2.51 -24.86 -1.31
CA VAL A 21 2.88 -23.81 -0.36
C VAL A 21 1.92 -23.77 0.81
N ASN A 22 2.44 -23.72 2.04
CA ASN A 22 1.66 -23.33 3.19
C ASN A 22 1.48 -21.80 3.20
N TRP A 23 0.35 -21.33 2.69
CA TRP A 23 0.02 -19.92 2.59
C TRP A 23 -0.30 -19.24 3.92
N ASP A 24 -0.36 -19.97 5.04
CA ASP A 24 -0.53 -19.36 6.37
C ASP A 24 0.80 -18.75 6.87
N PHE A 25 1.93 -19.23 6.34
CA PHE A 25 3.30 -18.82 6.70
C PHE A 25 3.52 -18.78 8.24
N PRO A 26 3.33 -19.90 8.96
CA PRO A 26 3.43 -19.93 10.43
C PRO A 26 4.79 -19.41 10.93
N ASP A 27 5.87 -19.72 10.22
CA ASP A 27 7.25 -19.39 10.60
C ASP A 27 7.77 -18.05 10.04
N SER A 28 6.90 -17.25 9.40
CA SER A 28 7.31 -15.93 8.89
C SER A 28 7.76 -15.03 10.04
N ASP A 29 9.04 -14.64 9.97
CA ASP A 29 9.74 -13.79 10.92
C ASP A 29 9.48 -12.31 10.59
N THR A 30 8.93 -11.58 11.56
CA THR A 30 8.67 -10.13 11.45
C THR A 30 9.89 -9.28 11.81
N LYS A 31 11.10 -9.81 11.63
CA LYS A 31 12.33 -9.03 11.77
C LYS A 31 12.25 -7.73 10.99
N GLU A 32 12.92 -6.73 11.55
CA GLU A 32 13.02 -5.40 10.99
C GLU A 32 13.55 -5.46 9.56
N ASN A 33 12.69 -5.09 8.61
CA ASN A 33 12.99 -5.14 7.18
C ASN A 33 12.44 -3.91 6.47
N ILE A 34 12.64 -3.83 5.15
CA ILE A 34 12.19 -2.71 4.32
C ILE A 34 10.68 -2.43 4.43
N ASN A 35 9.85 -3.42 4.77
CA ASN A 35 8.42 -3.26 4.95
C ASN A 35 8.00 -2.63 6.30
N SER A 36 8.97 -2.46 7.21
CA SER A 36 8.77 -1.92 8.56
C SER A 36 9.15 -0.43 8.72
N ILE A 37 9.62 0.23 7.65
CA ILE A 37 10.07 1.64 7.67
C ILE A 37 8.94 2.64 7.94
N HIS A 38 7.69 2.24 7.76
CA HIS A 38 6.53 3.10 7.95
C HIS A 38 5.30 2.30 8.42
N PRO A 39 4.56 2.76 9.45
CA PRO A 39 3.29 2.16 9.84
C PRO A 39 2.25 2.29 8.72
N TYR A 40 1.74 1.16 8.22
CA TYR A 40 0.70 1.14 7.20
C TYR A 40 -0.11 -0.14 7.43
N PRO A 41 -1.28 -0.06 8.09
CA PRO A 41 -2.09 -1.24 8.40
C PRO A 41 -2.69 -1.92 7.18
N ALA A 42 -3.34 -3.08 7.40
CA ALA A 42 -4.13 -3.81 6.39
C ALA A 42 -3.34 -4.20 5.12
N LYS A 43 -2.09 -4.62 5.29
CA LYS A 43 -1.23 -5.15 4.22
C LYS A 43 -1.20 -6.66 4.24
N PHE A 44 -1.04 -7.30 3.07
CA PHE A 44 -0.54 -8.67 3.04
C PHE A 44 0.97 -8.71 3.37
N ILE A 45 1.42 -9.89 3.79
CA ILE A 45 2.83 -10.14 4.12
C ILE A 45 3.67 -10.34 2.84
N PRO A 46 4.97 -9.96 2.83
CA PRO A 46 5.81 -10.03 1.63
C PRO A 46 6.02 -11.44 1.07
N GLU A 47 5.84 -12.47 1.89
CA GLU A 47 5.95 -13.87 1.47
C GLU A 47 4.89 -14.25 0.42
N ILE A 48 3.74 -13.58 0.43
CA ILE A 48 2.68 -13.82 -0.56
C ILE A 48 3.14 -13.41 -1.96
N PRO A 49 3.44 -12.13 -2.26
CA PRO A 49 3.92 -11.74 -3.58
C PRO A 49 5.24 -12.43 -3.95
N ARG A 50 6.15 -12.65 -2.99
CA ARG A 50 7.40 -13.39 -3.25
C ARG A 50 7.13 -14.79 -3.82
N ASN A 51 6.23 -15.55 -3.21
CA ASN A 51 5.91 -16.89 -3.69
C ASN A 51 5.13 -16.87 -5.00
N LEU A 52 4.16 -15.96 -5.16
CA LEU A 52 3.40 -15.82 -6.41
C LEU A 52 4.33 -15.50 -7.59
N ILE A 53 5.21 -14.52 -7.44
CA ILE A 53 6.20 -14.15 -8.46
C ILE A 53 7.10 -15.34 -8.81
N ARG A 54 7.59 -16.07 -7.80
CA ARG A 54 8.48 -17.22 -7.99
C ARG A 54 7.80 -18.41 -8.69
N LEU A 55 6.57 -18.75 -8.30
CA LEU A 55 5.91 -19.99 -8.73
C LEU A 55 5.23 -19.85 -10.08
N ILE A 56 4.59 -18.70 -10.32
CA ILE A 56 3.88 -18.42 -11.57
C ILE A 56 4.90 -17.98 -12.64
N GLY A 57 5.86 -17.15 -12.26
CA GLY A 57 6.79 -16.52 -13.18
C GLY A 57 6.12 -15.47 -14.07
N LEU A 58 6.93 -14.85 -14.93
CA LEU A 58 6.49 -13.84 -15.88
C LEU A 58 6.97 -14.19 -17.28
N PRO A 59 6.18 -13.91 -18.33
CA PRO A 59 6.69 -13.94 -19.71
C PRO A 59 7.91 -12.99 -19.86
N PRO A 60 8.92 -13.35 -20.67
CA PRO A 60 10.08 -12.49 -20.90
C PRO A 60 9.69 -11.09 -21.40
N GLY A 61 10.40 -10.06 -20.92
CA GLY A 61 10.14 -8.66 -21.33
C GLY A 61 8.86 -8.04 -20.76
N THR A 62 8.27 -8.65 -19.73
CA THR A 62 7.08 -8.12 -19.05
C THR A 62 7.37 -7.70 -17.63
N CYS A 63 6.48 -6.91 -17.04
CA CYS A 63 6.59 -6.39 -15.67
C CYS A 63 5.55 -7.00 -14.72
N VAL A 64 5.80 -6.85 -13.41
CA VAL A 64 4.81 -7.06 -12.36
C VAL A 64 3.96 -5.80 -12.20
N LEU A 65 2.66 -5.93 -11.99
CA LEU A 65 1.76 -4.82 -11.68
C LEU A 65 1.08 -5.02 -10.33
N ASP A 66 0.97 -3.95 -9.56
CA ASP A 66 0.07 -3.84 -8.42
C ASP A 66 -0.81 -2.57 -8.56
N PRO A 67 -2.10 -2.71 -8.97
CA PRO A 67 -2.99 -1.58 -9.17
C PRO A 67 -3.53 -0.96 -7.86
N PHE A 68 -3.14 -1.51 -6.70
CA PHE A 68 -3.46 -1.03 -5.36
C PHE A 68 -2.23 -1.18 -4.46
N CYS A 69 -1.11 -0.62 -4.92
CA CYS A 69 0.21 -0.98 -4.43
C CYS A 69 0.43 -0.72 -2.94
N GLY A 70 -0.36 0.15 -2.31
CA GLY A 70 -0.31 0.41 -0.89
C GLY A 70 1.11 0.79 -0.48
N SER A 71 1.64 0.13 0.54
CA SER A 71 3.02 0.35 0.96
C SER A 71 4.09 -0.33 0.08
N GLY A 72 3.72 -0.96 -1.03
CA GLY A 72 4.67 -1.44 -2.06
C GLY A 72 5.28 -2.81 -1.83
N ALA A 73 4.61 -3.71 -1.10
CA ALA A 73 5.16 -5.04 -0.83
C ALA A 73 5.38 -5.85 -2.12
N THR A 74 4.41 -5.86 -3.04
CA THR A 74 4.58 -6.47 -4.38
C THR A 74 5.75 -5.87 -5.13
N LEU A 75 5.87 -4.53 -5.14
CA LEU A 75 6.90 -3.82 -5.89
C LEU A 75 8.30 -4.16 -5.38
N VAL A 76 8.48 -4.19 -4.05
CA VAL A 76 9.75 -4.59 -3.44
C VAL A 76 10.10 -6.03 -3.79
N GLU A 77 9.15 -6.97 -3.70
CA GLU A 77 9.45 -8.37 -3.98
C GLU A 77 9.71 -8.62 -5.47
N ALA A 78 9.05 -7.89 -6.38
CA ALA A 78 9.37 -7.88 -7.81
C ALA A 78 10.79 -7.35 -8.06
N GLN A 79 11.14 -6.23 -7.41
CA GLN A 79 12.46 -5.62 -7.48
C GLN A 79 13.57 -6.56 -6.99
N MET A 80 13.33 -7.28 -5.89
CA MET A 80 14.25 -8.29 -5.33
C MET A 80 14.36 -9.53 -6.23
N ALA A 81 13.31 -9.87 -6.97
CA ALA A 81 13.32 -10.95 -7.94
C ALA A 81 13.97 -10.56 -9.28
N GLY A 82 14.15 -9.26 -9.55
CA GLY A 82 14.76 -8.75 -10.79
C GLY A 82 13.76 -8.43 -11.88
N PHE A 83 12.48 -8.29 -11.54
CA PHE A 83 11.43 -7.93 -12.49
C PHE A 83 11.10 -6.44 -12.39
N PRO A 84 10.96 -5.73 -13.52
CA PRO A 84 10.37 -4.40 -13.53
C PRO A 84 8.99 -4.42 -12.89
N ALA A 85 8.59 -3.34 -12.24
CA ALA A 85 7.30 -3.27 -11.56
C ALA A 85 6.59 -1.93 -11.74
N ILE A 86 5.26 -1.98 -11.85
CA ILE A 86 4.39 -0.81 -11.89
C ILE A 86 3.47 -0.87 -10.66
N GLY A 87 3.41 0.22 -9.90
CA GLY A 87 2.51 0.39 -8.78
C GLY A 87 1.55 1.55 -9.01
N ILE A 88 0.27 1.34 -8.73
CA ILE A 88 -0.74 2.40 -8.76
C ILE A 88 -1.40 2.45 -7.39
N ASP A 89 -1.56 3.64 -6.82
CA ASP A 89 -2.39 3.84 -5.64
C ASP A 89 -3.01 5.23 -5.67
N LEU A 90 -4.19 5.36 -5.08
CA LEU A 90 -4.85 6.65 -4.90
C LEU A 90 -4.22 7.44 -3.74
N ASN A 91 -3.74 6.75 -2.72
CA ASN A 91 -3.27 7.36 -1.49
C ASN A 91 -1.82 7.87 -1.65
N PRO A 92 -1.59 9.19 -1.57
CA PRO A 92 -0.24 9.74 -1.77
C PRO A 92 0.76 9.30 -0.69
N ILE A 93 0.29 8.95 0.51
CA ILE A 93 1.15 8.37 1.55
C ILE A 93 1.59 6.96 1.16
N ALA A 94 0.70 6.17 0.57
CA ALA A 94 1.03 4.85 0.04
C ALA A 94 2.09 4.95 -1.07
N CYS A 95 1.87 5.84 -2.04
CA CYS A 95 2.82 6.12 -3.12
C CYS A 95 4.18 6.59 -2.58
N LEU A 96 4.21 7.52 -1.61
CA LEU A 96 5.45 7.98 -0.99
C LEU A 96 6.23 6.85 -0.33
N ILE A 97 5.54 5.97 0.43
CA ILE A 97 6.17 4.78 1.04
C ILE A 97 6.75 3.88 -0.04
N SER A 98 5.95 3.56 -1.07
CA SER A 98 6.37 2.70 -2.16
C SER A 98 7.59 3.27 -2.89
N GLN A 99 7.58 4.56 -3.22
CA GLN A 99 8.69 5.24 -3.92
C GLN A 99 9.97 5.20 -3.10
N VAL A 100 9.89 5.56 -1.82
CA VAL A 100 11.07 5.54 -0.95
C VAL A 100 11.54 4.10 -0.73
N LYS A 101 10.66 3.08 -0.67
CA LYS A 101 11.08 1.67 -0.55
C LYS A 101 11.82 1.13 -1.77
N THR A 102 11.43 1.54 -2.98
CA THR A 102 11.94 0.94 -4.22
C THR A 102 13.05 1.75 -4.89
N ARG A 103 13.26 3.01 -4.50
CA ARG A 103 14.37 3.83 -5.02
C ARG A 103 15.70 3.60 -4.25
N PRO A 104 16.86 3.80 -4.90
CA PRO A 104 18.15 3.81 -4.20
C PRO A 104 18.19 4.86 -3.08
N PRO A 105 18.92 4.60 -1.98
CA PRO A 105 19.10 5.58 -0.91
C PRO A 105 19.89 6.79 -1.44
N PRO A 106 19.43 8.04 -1.19
CA PRO A 106 20.21 9.23 -1.52
C PRO A 106 21.45 9.34 -0.62
N ALA A 107 22.59 9.71 -1.19
CA ALA A 107 23.85 9.83 -0.45
C ALA A 107 23.82 10.97 0.59
N ASP A 108 23.12 12.06 0.26
CA ASP A 108 22.97 13.27 1.07
C ASP A 108 21.87 13.17 2.13
N PHE A 109 21.16 12.04 2.24
CA PHE A 109 19.95 11.93 3.06
C PHE A 109 20.21 12.14 4.56
N LEU A 110 21.21 11.50 5.14
CA LEU A 110 21.49 11.62 6.57
C LEU A 110 21.96 13.04 6.93
N ASP A 111 22.91 13.60 6.18
CA ASP A 111 23.40 14.95 6.39
C ASP A 111 22.27 15.98 6.24
N SER A 112 21.42 15.80 5.24
CA SER A 112 20.22 16.63 5.05
C SER A 112 19.27 16.52 6.23
N SER A 113 19.05 15.31 6.77
CA SER A 113 18.16 15.09 7.92
C SER A 113 18.64 15.84 9.17
N ILE A 114 19.96 15.86 9.42
CA ILE A 114 20.57 16.62 10.52
C ILE A 114 20.43 18.11 10.25
N SER A 115 20.78 18.55 9.04
CA SER A 115 20.76 19.96 8.66
C SER A 115 19.36 20.58 8.76
N VAL A 116 18.30 19.89 8.29
CA VAL A 116 16.93 20.41 8.38
C VAL A 116 16.47 20.55 9.83
N VAL A 117 16.91 19.66 10.73
CA VAL A 117 16.59 19.74 12.16
C VAL A 117 17.30 20.93 12.82
N GLU A 118 18.60 21.09 12.56
CA GLU A 118 19.37 22.24 13.09
C GLU A 118 18.80 23.58 12.64
N GLN A 119 18.44 23.69 11.36
CA GLN A 119 17.83 24.88 10.80
C GLN A 119 16.43 25.12 11.37
N ALA A 120 15.61 24.07 11.52
CA ALA A 120 14.27 24.18 12.11
C ALA A 120 14.34 24.69 13.56
N LYS A 121 15.30 24.22 14.36
CA LYS A 121 15.51 24.69 15.75
C LYS A 121 15.89 26.18 15.83
N LYS A 122 16.70 26.67 14.88
CA LYS A 122 17.14 28.07 14.80
C LYS A 122 16.13 29.01 14.13
N SER A 123 15.18 28.46 13.37
CA SER A 123 14.21 29.24 12.60
C SER A 123 13.25 30.04 13.49
N LYS A 124 12.73 31.15 12.94
CA LYS A 124 11.62 31.89 13.54
C LYS A 124 10.33 31.07 13.43
N ARG A 125 9.29 31.47 14.16
CA ARG A 125 7.97 30.83 14.09
C ARG A 125 7.44 30.88 12.65
N THR A 126 7.06 29.72 12.11
CA THR A 126 6.40 29.59 10.80
C THR A 126 4.89 29.48 10.95
N ALA A 127 4.16 29.93 9.92
CA ALA A 127 2.73 29.70 9.82
C ALA A 127 2.41 28.19 9.78
N VAL A 128 1.54 27.76 10.69
CA VAL A 128 1.00 26.39 10.69
C VAL A 128 -0.12 26.31 9.64
N PRO A 129 -0.13 25.28 8.77
CA PRO A 129 -1.20 25.10 7.79
C PRO A 129 -2.59 25.04 8.43
N LYS A 130 -3.61 25.55 7.72
CA LYS A 130 -5.00 25.49 8.18
C LYS A 130 -5.53 24.06 8.06
N ILE A 131 -5.45 23.30 9.15
CA ILE A 131 -5.94 21.92 9.23
C ILE A 131 -7.15 21.87 10.18
N SER A 132 -8.23 21.21 9.75
CA SER A 132 -9.44 21.05 10.55
C SER A 132 -9.15 20.32 11.87
N ASN A 133 -9.60 20.90 12.99
CA ASN A 133 -9.46 20.36 14.34
C ASN A 133 -8.01 20.07 14.76
N LEU A 134 -7.02 20.81 14.25
CA LEU A 134 -5.61 20.52 14.49
C LEU A 134 -5.24 20.48 15.98
N ASP A 135 -5.73 21.42 16.79
CA ASP A 135 -5.45 21.50 18.24
C ASP A 135 -5.94 20.30 19.04
N HIS A 136 -6.98 19.63 18.55
CA HIS A 136 -7.46 18.39 19.17
C HIS A 136 -6.47 17.25 18.95
N TRP A 137 -5.81 17.22 17.78
CA TRP A 137 -4.96 16.10 17.36
C TRP A 137 -3.47 16.35 17.55
N PHE A 138 -3.02 17.59 17.68
CA PHE A 138 -1.60 17.92 17.85
C PHE A 138 -1.45 19.02 18.89
N GLN A 139 -0.51 18.83 19.81
CA GLN A 139 -0.12 19.86 20.77
C GLN A 139 0.52 21.04 20.05
N ARG A 140 0.28 22.27 20.54
CA ARG A 140 0.67 23.51 19.85
C ARG A 140 2.17 23.61 19.56
N ASP A 141 3.00 23.18 20.50
CA ASP A 141 4.44 23.18 20.35
C ASP A 141 4.92 22.16 19.30
N ILE A 142 4.26 21.00 19.20
CA ILE A 142 4.49 20.00 18.15
C ILE A 142 4.05 20.54 16.79
N GLN A 143 2.90 21.20 16.70
CA GLN A 143 2.45 21.84 15.44
C GLN A 143 3.50 22.81 14.90
N GLU A 144 4.06 23.64 15.79
CA GLU A 144 5.11 24.59 15.42
C GLU A 144 6.41 23.91 15.00
N ALA A 145 6.81 22.83 15.69
CA ALA A 145 8.00 22.08 15.34
C ALA A 145 7.87 21.39 13.97
N ILE A 146 6.71 20.80 13.68
CA ILE A 146 6.42 20.19 12.37
C ILE A 146 6.45 21.26 11.27
N ALA A 147 5.78 22.39 11.46
CA ALA A 147 5.76 23.47 10.46
C ALA A 147 7.17 24.01 10.15
N ARG A 148 8.00 24.21 11.18
CA ARG A 148 9.40 24.64 11.00
C ARG A 148 10.23 23.60 10.26
N LEU A 149 10.09 22.31 10.62
CA LEU A 149 10.80 21.22 9.96
C LEU A 149 10.40 21.12 8.49
N LEU A 150 9.11 21.12 8.19
CA LEU A 150 8.58 21.07 6.82
C LEU A 150 9.10 22.22 5.97
N THR A 151 9.17 23.44 6.52
CA THR A 151 9.76 24.58 5.81
C THR A 151 11.18 24.28 5.34
N GLN A 152 12.00 23.66 6.18
CA GLN A 152 13.38 23.30 5.81
C GLN A 152 13.43 22.16 4.81
N VAL A 153 12.57 21.15 4.97
CA VAL A 153 12.43 20.04 4.01
C VAL A 153 11.98 20.55 2.64
N ASP A 154 11.13 21.57 2.60
CA ASP A 154 10.62 22.15 1.36
C ASP A 154 11.71 22.81 0.52
N HIS A 155 12.77 23.30 1.16
CA HIS A 155 13.96 23.87 0.52
C HIS A 155 14.94 22.83 -0.05
N ILE A 156 14.76 21.54 0.25
CA ILE A 156 15.61 20.47 -0.31
C ILE A 156 15.34 20.34 -1.81
N LYS A 157 16.40 20.44 -2.61
CA LYS A 157 16.33 20.38 -4.08
C LYS A 157 16.29 18.95 -4.62
N ASN A 158 17.00 18.02 -3.98
CA ASN A 158 17.01 16.61 -4.39
C ASN A 158 15.66 15.98 -4.05
N ALA A 159 14.88 15.63 -5.07
CA ALA A 159 13.55 15.06 -4.90
C ALA A 159 13.56 13.75 -4.08
N SER A 160 14.52 12.85 -4.32
CA SER A 160 14.61 11.59 -3.57
C SER A 160 14.96 11.81 -2.10
N THR A 161 15.82 12.79 -1.80
CA THR A 161 16.12 13.22 -0.43
C THR A 161 14.89 13.81 0.24
N LYS A 162 14.17 14.69 -0.47
CA LYS A 162 12.94 15.30 0.01
C LYS A 162 11.87 14.26 0.31
N ASP A 163 11.64 13.28 -0.57
CA ASP A 163 10.72 12.17 -0.37
C ASP A 163 11.09 11.34 0.87
N ALA A 164 12.37 11.03 1.06
CA ALA A 164 12.84 10.28 2.22
C ALA A 164 12.66 11.06 3.54
N LEU A 165 12.83 12.38 3.53
CA LEU A 165 12.57 13.26 4.68
C LEU A 165 11.07 13.35 4.97
N TYR A 166 10.22 13.50 3.95
CA TYR A 166 8.77 13.46 4.12
C TYR A 166 8.29 12.10 4.65
N LEU A 167 8.87 10.99 4.18
CA LEU A 167 8.55 9.67 4.71
C LEU A 167 8.95 9.57 6.19
N SER A 168 10.13 10.07 6.54
CA SER A 168 10.63 10.04 7.92
C SER A 168 9.70 10.81 8.85
N LEU A 169 9.28 12.02 8.44
CA LEU A 169 8.29 12.81 9.17
C LEU A 169 6.94 12.08 9.23
N SER A 170 6.41 11.65 8.08
CA SER A 170 5.14 10.94 8.02
C SER A 170 5.12 9.81 9.04
N SER A 171 6.12 8.93 9.02
CA SER A 171 6.17 7.71 9.84
C SER A 171 5.97 7.97 11.35
N ILE A 172 6.36 9.15 11.85
CA ILE A 172 6.25 9.52 13.26
C ILE A 172 5.01 10.38 13.60
N LEU A 173 4.26 10.89 12.61
CA LEU A 173 3.16 11.84 12.87
C LEU A 173 2.11 11.30 13.85
N VAL A 174 1.73 10.02 13.76
CA VAL A 174 0.79 9.42 14.71
C VAL A 174 1.40 9.32 16.12
N ARG A 175 2.70 9.03 16.23
CA ARG A 175 3.42 8.92 17.51
C ARG A 175 3.49 10.25 18.25
N VAL A 176 3.65 11.35 17.52
CA VAL A 176 3.75 12.72 18.09
C VAL A 176 2.40 13.45 18.12
N SER A 177 1.33 12.83 17.63
CA SER A 177 -0.04 13.33 17.72
C SER A 177 -0.77 12.78 18.95
N ASN A 178 -1.94 13.33 19.25
CA ASN A 178 -2.87 12.79 20.21
C ASN A 178 -3.62 11.54 19.67
N GLN A 179 -3.47 11.13 18.42
CA GLN A 179 -4.11 9.90 17.94
C GLN A 179 -3.49 8.67 18.59
N GLU A 180 -4.28 7.83 19.26
CA GLU A 180 -3.82 6.69 20.06
C GLU A 180 -2.86 5.77 19.27
N SER A 181 -3.29 5.27 18.11
CA SER A 181 -2.48 4.42 17.24
C SER A 181 -2.84 4.56 15.75
N ASP A 182 -2.06 3.95 14.85
CA ASP A 182 -2.34 3.89 13.40
C ASP A 182 -3.63 3.13 13.05
N THR A 183 -4.22 2.45 14.04
CA THR A 183 -5.38 1.56 13.85
C THR A 183 -6.56 1.96 14.73
N ARG A 184 -6.38 2.91 15.65
CA ARG A 184 -7.44 3.46 16.51
C ARG A 184 -7.51 4.98 16.40
N TYR A 185 -8.63 5.46 15.85
CA TYR A 185 -8.92 6.89 15.69
C TYR A 185 -9.59 7.44 16.96
N ALA A 186 -8.82 7.50 18.03
CA ALA A 186 -9.21 8.10 19.31
C ALA A 186 -8.11 9.07 19.79
N ALA A 187 -8.50 10.18 20.40
CA ALA A 187 -7.56 11.13 20.97
C ALA A 187 -7.19 10.76 22.41
N VAL A 188 -5.89 10.70 22.68
CA VAL A 188 -5.27 10.49 23.98
C VAL A 188 -4.17 11.51 24.17
N HIS A 189 -3.93 11.94 25.41
CA HIS A 189 -2.83 12.84 25.69
C HIS A 189 -1.50 12.07 25.72
N LYS A 190 -0.62 12.32 24.75
CA LYS A 190 0.73 11.72 24.71
C LYS A 190 1.76 12.67 25.31
N LYS A 191 2.71 12.13 26.08
CA LYS A 191 3.86 12.89 26.59
C LYS A 191 4.93 12.97 25.49
N VAL A 192 4.84 13.99 24.66
CA VAL A 192 5.81 14.29 23.59
C VAL A 192 6.06 15.79 23.62
N ASP A 193 7.32 16.18 23.41
CA ASP A 193 7.77 17.56 23.33
C ASP A 193 8.57 17.80 22.04
N ARG A 194 9.02 19.03 21.83
CA ARG A 194 9.77 19.43 20.63
C ARG A 194 11.09 18.66 20.46
N GLU A 195 11.81 18.43 21.55
CA GLU A 195 13.12 17.77 21.48
C GLU A 195 12.97 16.28 21.15
N SER A 196 12.02 15.60 21.79
CA SER A 196 11.67 14.22 21.46
C SER A 196 11.13 14.10 20.04
N PHE A 197 10.36 15.05 19.53
CA PHE A 197 9.96 15.08 18.11
C PHE A 197 11.17 15.08 17.16
N TYR A 198 12.13 15.99 17.34
CA TYR A 198 13.32 16.05 16.49
C TYR A 198 14.19 14.79 16.63
N ALA A 199 14.34 14.25 17.83
CA ALA A 199 15.07 13.00 18.06
C ALA A 199 14.39 11.82 17.35
N LEU A 200 13.06 11.72 17.41
CA LEU A 200 12.28 10.69 16.69
C LEU A 200 12.44 10.79 15.18
N PHE A 201 12.48 12.00 14.64
CA PHE A 201 12.71 12.23 13.21
C PHE A 201 14.10 11.74 12.79
N LEU A 202 15.16 12.15 13.50
CA LEU A 202 16.53 11.73 13.20
C LEU A 202 16.73 10.22 13.36
N ASN A 203 16.18 9.62 14.43
CA ASN A 203 16.23 8.17 14.64
C ASN A 203 15.56 7.41 13.49
N THR A 204 14.46 7.95 12.96
CA THR A 204 13.78 7.35 11.81
C THR A 204 14.61 7.46 10.54
N ALA A 205 15.27 8.61 10.30
CA ALA A 205 16.17 8.77 9.14
C ALA A 205 17.37 7.82 9.21
N ALA A 206 18.00 7.70 10.38
CA ALA A 206 19.08 6.74 10.62
C ALA A 206 18.63 5.29 10.37
N ARG A 207 17.48 4.92 10.93
CA ARG A 207 16.86 3.60 10.75
C ARG A 207 16.55 3.29 9.29
N LEU A 208 15.98 4.26 8.55
CA LEU A 208 15.70 4.11 7.11
C LEU A 208 16.99 3.81 6.33
N THR A 209 18.08 4.54 6.63
CA THR A 209 19.38 4.33 5.99
C THR A 209 19.95 2.94 6.27
N ALA A 210 19.90 2.51 7.53
CA ALA A 210 20.38 1.18 7.94
C ALA A 210 19.61 0.06 7.23
N ILE A 211 18.28 0.13 7.21
CA ILE A 211 17.44 -0.87 6.51
C ILE A 211 17.70 -0.86 5.01
N LYS A 212 17.87 0.32 4.41
CA LYS A 212 18.17 0.47 2.98
C LYS A 212 19.52 -0.13 2.59
N ALA A 213 20.54 0.00 3.45
CA ALA A 213 21.85 -0.59 3.20
C ALA A 213 21.83 -2.13 3.16
N LEU A 214 20.88 -2.75 3.86
CA LEU A 214 20.67 -4.21 3.85
C LEU A 214 19.87 -4.69 2.63
N ASN A 215 19.11 -3.80 1.99
CA ASN A 215 18.25 -4.15 0.86
C ASN A 215 19.03 -4.04 -0.46
N LYS A 216 19.27 -5.18 -1.13
CA LYS A 216 20.03 -5.26 -2.39
C LYS A 216 19.12 -5.70 -3.54
N PRO A 217 18.39 -4.76 -4.17
CA PRO A 217 17.50 -5.10 -5.27
C PRO A 217 18.27 -5.60 -6.50
N LYS A 218 17.64 -6.48 -7.29
CA LYS A 218 18.21 -6.97 -8.56
C LYS A 218 17.93 -6.06 -9.76
N THR A 219 16.97 -5.15 -9.62
CA THR A 219 16.64 -4.12 -10.62
C THR A 219 16.23 -2.82 -9.92
N ASN A 220 16.29 -1.68 -10.61
CA ASN A 220 15.77 -0.40 -10.12
C ASN A 220 14.54 0.07 -10.91
N GLU A 221 14.03 -0.75 -11.82
CA GLU A 221 12.92 -0.41 -12.72
C GLU A 221 11.58 -0.55 -12.01
N VAL A 222 11.26 0.44 -11.17
CA VAL A 222 9.95 0.52 -10.50
C VAL A 222 9.32 1.87 -10.75
N GLU A 223 8.12 1.84 -11.33
CA GLU A 223 7.33 3.03 -11.63
C GLU A 223 6.10 3.08 -10.73
N ILE A 224 5.80 4.25 -10.17
CA ILE A 224 4.69 4.42 -9.23
C ILE A 224 3.86 5.63 -9.64
N ALA A 225 2.58 5.40 -9.89
CA ALA A 225 1.61 6.44 -10.21
C ALA A 225 0.65 6.67 -9.04
N CYS A 226 0.59 7.91 -8.55
CA CYS A 226 -0.41 8.35 -7.58
C CYS A 226 -1.69 8.74 -8.33
N LYS A 227 -2.56 7.76 -8.62
CA LYS A 227 -3.73 7.93 -9.48
C LYS A 227 -4.88 7.03 -9.01
N ASN A 228 -6.11 7.51 -9.20
CA ASN A 228 -7.29 6.68 -9.06
C ASN A 228 -7.28 5.59 -10.13
N ILE A 229 -7.25 4.31 -9.74
CA ILE A 229 -7.24 3.18 -10.69
C ILE A 229 -8.42 3.21 -11.67
N LEU A 230 -9.56 3.77 -11.27
CA LEU A 230 -10.75 3.88 -12.12
C LEU A 230 -10.61 4.94 -13.24
N GLU A 231 -9.56 5.77 -13.17
CA GLU A 231 -9.21 6.79 -14.17
C GLU A 231 -8.00 6.37 -15.02
N VAL A 232 -7.43 5.19 -14.76
CA VAL A 232 -6.30 4.63 -15.49
C VAL A 232 -6.78 3.96 -16.77
N THR A 233 -6.02 4.14 -17.84
CA THR A 233 -6.26 3.58 -19.16
C THR A 233 -5.09 2.70 -19.60
N PRO A 234 -5.24 1.83 -20.61
CA PRO A 234 -4.13 1.04 -21.13
C PRO A 234 -2.93 1.88 -21.62
N MET A 235 -3.15 3.15 -21.99
CA MET A 235 -2.09 4.05 -22.44
C MET A 235 -1.19 4.56 -21.30
N ASP A 236 -1.60 4.40 -20.04
CA ASP A 236 -0.80 4.77 -18.87
C ASP A 236 0.29 3.72 -18.55
N PHE A 237 0.36 2.59 -19.28
CA PHE A 237 1.31 1.50 -19.02
C PHE A 237 2.48 1.53 -20.01
N PRO A 238 3.70 1.84 -19.55
CA PRO A 238 4.87 1.89 -20.42
C PRO A 238 5.42 0.50 -20.78
N HIS A 239 5.06 -0.52 -19.99
CA HIS A 239 5.53 -1.89 -20.16
C HIS A 239 4.36 -2.86 -20.30
N SER A 240 4.60 -3.97 -21.01
CA SER A 240 3.64 -5.07 -21.08
C SER A 240 3.55 -5.79 -19.72
N VAL A 241 2.33 -5.99 -19.22
CA VAL A 241 2.11 -6.60 -17.90
C VAL A 241 2.06 -8.12 -18.02
N GLY A 242 2.91 -8.82 -17.26
CA GLY A 242 3.00 -10.29 -17.26
C GLY A 242 2.30 -10.95 -16.08
N LEU A 243 2.36 -10.29 -14.94
CA LEU A 243 1.79 -10.77 -13.69
C LEU A 243 1.23 -9.60 -12.89
N VAL A 244 0.00 -9.73 -12.40
CA VAL A 244 -0.55 -8.81 -11.40
C VAL A 244 -0.53 -9.51 -10.05
N VAL A 245 -0.03 -8.85 -9.01
CA VAL A 245 -0.19 -9.32 -7.62
C VAL A 245 -0.67 -8.17 -6.77
N THR A 246 -1.86 -8.30 -6.18
CA THR A 246 -2.51 -7.16 -5.53
C THR A 246 -3.50 -7.57 -4.46
N SER A 247 -3.86 -6.61 -3.61
CA SER A 247 -4.96 -6.71 -2.68
C SER A 247 -5.76 -5.41 -2.73
N PRO A 248 -6.90 -5.40 -3.42
CA PRO A 248 -7.71 -4.20 -3.55
C PRO A 248 -8.25 -3.78 -2.17
N PRO A 249 -8.57 -2.49 -1.96
CA PRO A 249 -9.40 -2.10 -0.84
C PRO A 249 -10.80 -2.69 -1.04
N TYR A 250 -11.35 -3.31 0.00
CA TYR A 250 -12.70 -3.87 -0.05
C TYR A 250 -13.57 -3.35 1.10
N PRO A 251 -14.90 -3.31 0.91
CA PRO A 251 -15.80 -2.58 1.79
C PRO A 251 -15.66 -2.94 3.26
N ASN A 252 -15.56 -1.90 4.10
CA ASN A 252 -15.48 -1.97 5.56
C ASN A 252 -14.28 -2.76 6.13
N ALA A 253 -13.22 -2.97 5.34
CA ALA A 253 -11.99 -3.61 5.80
C ALA A 253 -11.09 -2.65 6.61
N TYR A 254 -10.78 -1.48 6.02
CA TYR A 254 -9.96 -0.43 6.62
C TYR A 254 -10.23 0.92 5.94
N GLU A 255 -10.10 2.03 6.66
CA GLU A 255 -10.31 3.38 6.13
C GLU A 255 -8.97 4.09 5.87
N TYR A 256 -8.29 3.76 4.77
CA TYR A 256 -6.94 4.28 4.49
C TYR A 256 -6.91 5.80 4.49
N TRP A 257 -7.89 6.47 3.86
CA TRP A 257 -7.98 7.94 3.88
C TRP A 257 -8.02 8.51 5.31
N LEU A 258 -8.80 7.90 6.22
CA LEU A 258 -9.07 8.42 7.55
C LEU A 258 -7.82 8.36 8.43
N TYR A 259 -7.16 7.19 8.44
CA TYR A 259 -5.99 6.96 9.28
C TYR A 259 -4.73 7.66 8.75
N HIS A 260 -4.69 7.98 7.45
CA HIS A 260 -3.61 8.76 6.85
C HIS A 260 -3.95 10.26 6.69
N LYS A 261 -5.15 10.71 7.06
CA LYS A 261 -5.65 12.10 6.92
C LYS A 261 -4.66 13.16 7.41
N TYR A 262 -4.12 13.02 8.63
CA TYR A 262 -3.19 14.01 9.17
C TYR A 262 -1.81 13.94 8.53
N ARG A 263 -1.39 12.76 8.06
CA ARG A 263 -0.17 12.63 7.25
C ARG A 263 -0.33 13.38 5.93
N MET A 264 -1.47 13.20 5.27
CA MET A 264 -1.81 13.91 4.03
C MET A 264 -1.83 15.43 4.24
N PHE A 265 -2.58 15.92 5.23
CA PHE A 265 -2.65 17.35 5.51
C PHE A 265 -1.30 17.99 5.80
N TRP A 266 -0.47 17.36 6.63
CA TRP A 266 0.86 17.91 6.95
C TRP A 266 1.78 17.94 5.73
N LEU A 267 1.66 16.98 4.81
CA LEU A 267 2.46 16.93 3.59
C LEU A 267 1.82 17.68 2.40
N GLY A 268 0.75 18.46 2.64
CA GLY A 268 0.13 19.30 1.61
C GLY A 268 -0.81 18.58 0.65
N TYR A 269 -1.21 17.33 0.94
CA TYR A 269 -2.20 16.58 0.15
C TYR A 269 -3.63 16.84 0.62
N ASP A 270 -4.61 16.56 -0.25
CA ASP A 270 -6.04 16.64 0.06
C ASP A 270 -6.62 15.26 0.46
N PRO A 271 -6.81 14.98 1.77
CA PRO A 271 -7.41 13.73 2.21
C PRO A 271 -8.91 13.61 1.89
N ILE A 272 -9.61 14.73 1.60
CA ILE A 272 -11.02 14.71 1.22
C ILE A 272 -11.17 14.23 -0.23
N GLN A 273 -10.25 14.64 -1.11
CA GLN A 273 -10.18 14.09 -2.46
C GLN A 273 -9.98 12.57 -2.43
N VAL A 274 -8.99 12.08 -1.65
CA VAL A 274 -8.74 10.64 -1.48
C VAL A 274 -9.98 9.93 -0.93
N LYS A 275 -10.60 10.47 0.13
CA LYS A 275 -11.84 9.93 0.71
C LYS A 275 -12.92 9.73 -0.35
N ASN A 276 -13.14 10.71 -1.21
CA ASN A 276 -14.23 10.70 -2.19
C ASN A 276 -14.00 9.72 -3.34
N GLN A 277 -12.75 9.36 -3.61
CA GLN A 277 -12.37 8.48 -4.72
C GLN A 277 -12.03 7.04 -4.25
N GLU A 278 -11.77 6.83 -2.95
CA GLU A 278 -11.36 5.53 -2.41
C GLU A 278 -12.46 4.47 -2.58
N ILE A 279 -12.11 3.39 -3.29
CA ILE A 279 -12.94 2.19 -3.41
C ILE A 279 -13.08 1.54 -2.03
N GLY A 280 -14.32 1.14 -1.66
CA GLY A 280 -14.55 0.45 -0.40
C GLY A 280 -14.52 1.32 0.86
N ALA A 281 -14.29 2.63 0.74
CA ALA A 281 -14.26 3.55 1.88
C ALA A 281 -15.58 3.52 2.67
N ARG A 282 -15.51 3.28 3.98
CA ARG A 282 -16.69 3.16 4.86
C ARG A 282 -17.64 4.35 4.72
N ALA A 283 -17.13 5.57 4.61
CA ALA A 283 -17.93 6.78 4.43
C ALA A 283 -18.91 6.71 3.24
N HIS A 284 -18.61 5.93 2.20
CA HIS A 284 -19.49 5.74 1.05
C HIS A 284 -20.69 4.84 1.35
N TYR A 285 -20.58 3.93 2.31
CA TYR A 285 -21.64 2.98 2.69
C TYR A 285 -22.58 3.52 3.76
N PHE A 286 -22.25 4.62 4.45
CA PHE A 286 -23.07 5.14 5.56
C PHE A 286 -23.71 6.52 5.27
N LYS A 287 -23.62 7.02 4.04
CA LYS A 287 -24.27 8.28 3.60
C LYS A 287 -25.71 8.05 3.12
N LYS A 288 -26.51 9.12 2.96
CA LYS A 288 -27.94 9.04 2.53
C LYS A 288 -28.13 8.24 1.23
N ASN A 289 -27.28 8.49 0.22
CA ASN A 289 -27.20 7.72 -1.03
C ASN A 289 -25.98 6.78 -0.98
N HIS A 290 -26.05 5.77 -0.12
CA HIS A 290 -24.92 4.89 0.16
C HIS A 290 -24.60 3.97 -1.03
N GLN A 291 -23.33 3.63 -1.16
CA GLN A 291 -22.89 2.54 -2.02
C GLN A 291 -23.39 1.19 -1.50
N THR A 292 -23.50 0.24 -2.41
CA THR A 292 -23.91 -1.14 -2.14
C THR A 292 -22.86 -2.12 -2.64
N GLU A 293 -23.11 -3.43 -2.47
CA GLU A 293 -22.30 -4.47 -3.10
C GLU A 293 -22.26 -4.34 -4.63
N HIS A 294 -23.32 -3.81 -5.26
CA HIS A 294 -23.37 -3.61 -6.71
C HIS A 294 -22.40 -2.51 -7.17
N ASP A 295 -22.21 -1.45 -6.37
CA ASP A 295 -21.23 -0.41 -6.67
C ASP A 295 -19.82 -0.96 -6.61
N PHE A 296 -19.51 -1.76 -5.58
CA PHE A 296 -18.22 -2.43 -5.46
C PHE A 296 -18.00 -3.41 -6.62
N ARG A 297 -19.01 -4.24 -6.97
CA ARG A 297 -18.98 -5.14 -8.12
C ARG A 297 -18.67 -4.38 -9.41
N ARG A 298 -19.31 -3.23 -9.65
CA ARG A 298 -19.07 -2.38 -10.82
C ARG A 298 -17.66 -1.81 -10.85
N GLN A 299 -17.17 -1.29 -9.72
CA GLN A 299 -15.81 -0.76 -9.62
C GLN A 299 -14.77 -1.85 -9.90
N MET A 300 -14.93 -3.04 -9.31
CA MET A 300 -14.01 -4.15 -9.53
C MET A 300 -14.10 -4.73 -10.94
N ARG A 301 -15.27 -4.70 -11.60
CA ARG A 301 -15.40 -4.99 -13.03
C ARG A 301 -14.54 -4.06 -13.87
N ASN A 302 -14.64 -2.74 -13.67
CA ASN A 302 -13.83 -1.79 -14.43
C ASN A 302 -12.33 -2.04 -14.24
N VAL A 303 -11.91 -2.38 -13.02
CA VAL A 303 -10.52 -2.75 -12.74
C VAL A 303 -10.13 -4.03 -13.49
N LEU A 304 -10.96 -5.07 -13.45
CA LEU A 304 -10.68 -6.33 -14.16
C LEU A 304 -10.67 -6.16 -15.68
N GLU A 305 -11.52 -5.29 -16.24
CA GLU A 305 -11.50 -4.92 -17.67
C GLU A 305 -10.21 -4.20 -18.06
N LEU A 306 -9.73 -3.27 -17.22
CA LEU A 306 -8.43 -2.63 -17.40
C LEU A 306 -7.30 -3.69 -17.36
N LEU A 307 -7.29 -4.55 -16.34
CA LEU A 307 -6.29 -5.61 -16.20
C LEU A 307 -6.31 -6.56 -17.39
N TRP A 308 -7.50 -6.92 -17.89
CA TRP A 308 -7.65 -7.71 -19.11
C TRP A 308 -7.04 -7.00 -20.31
N ALA A 309 -7.23 -5.69 -20.47
CA ALA A 309 -6.67 -4.95 -21.59
C ALA A 309 -5.14 -4.92 -21.57
N VAL A 310 -4.52 -4.80 -20.39
CA VAL A 310 -3.06 -4.55 -20.27
C VAL A 310 -2.22 -5.81 -20.06
N ILE A 311 -2.80 -6.89 -19.54
CA ILE A 311 -2.06 -8.14 -19.32
C ILE A 311 -1.83 -8.87 -20.64
N VAL A 312 -0.63 -9.42 -20.82
CA VAL A 312 -0.29 -10.21 -22.02
C VAL A 312 -1.01 -11.55 -22.01
N LYS A 313 -1.17 -12.15 -23.20
CA LYS A 313 -1.74 -13.49 -23.36
C LYS A 313 -0.92 -14.51 -22.56
N GLY A 314 -1.60 -15.35 -21.77
CA GLY A 314 -0.96 -16.34 -20.90
C GLY A 314 -0.45 -15.78 -19.57
N GLY A 315 -0.48 -14.46 -19.36
CA GLY A 315 -0.19 -13.82 -18.08
C GLY A 315 -1.28 -14.10 -17.04
N CYS A 316 -0.94 -13.88 -15.78
CA CYS A 316 -1.81 -14.17 -14.64
C CYS A 316 -2.09 -12.93 -13.79
N ILE A 317 -3.27 -12.89 -13.18
CA ILE A 317 -3.60 -11.94 -12.13
C ILE A 317 -3.83 -12.69 -10.81
N CYS A 318 -3.25 -12.18 -9.73
CA CYS A 318 -3.36 -12.74 -8.39
C CYS A 318 -3.97 -11.68 -7.46
N ILE A 319 -5.16 -11.97 -6.94
CA ILE A 319 -5.92 -11.05 -6.11
C ILE A 319 -6.09 -11.65 -4.72
N ILE A 320 -5.56 -10.97 -3.71
CA ILE A 320 -5.72 -11.31 -2.30
C ILE A 320 -6.93 -10.54 -1.76
N ILE A 321 -7.96 -11.26 -1.33
CA ILE A 321 -9.24 -10.66 -0.95
C ILE A 321 -9.86 -11.36 0.26
N GLY A 322 -10.30 -10.55 1.24
CA GLY A 322 -11.08 -11.00 2.38
C GLY A 322 -12.58 -10.88 2.15
N ARG A 323 -13.39 -11.36 3.10
CA ARG A 323 -14.84 -11.10 3.11
C ARG A 323 -15.14 -9.67 3.54
N SER A 324 -16.21 -9.10 3.00
CA SER A 324 -16.74 -7.79 3.44
C SER A 324 -18.02 -7.96 4.26
N ILE A 325 -18.30 -7.00 5.13
CA ILE A 325 -19.58 -6.87 5.81
C ILE A 325 -20.20 -5.55 5.39
N ILE A 326 -21.32 -5.57 4.68
CA ILE A 326 -22.03 -4.37 4.22
C ILE A 326 -23.42 -4.40 4.82
N HIS A 327 -23.77 -3.42 5.65
CA HIS A 327 -25.06 -3.35 6.36
C HIS A 327 -25.47 -4.65 7.06
N GLY A 328 -24.50 -5.32 7.71
CA GLY A 328 -24.72 -6.58 8.44
C GLY A 328 -24.80 -7.83 7.54
N ARG A 329 -24.71 -7.68 6.22
CA ARG A 329 -24.64 -8.80 5.28
C ARG A 329 -23.19 -9.12 4.95
N THR A 330 -22.84 -10.40 5.02
CA THR A 330 -21.54 -10.90 4.59
C THR A 330 -21.51 -11.01 3.08
N ILE A 331 -20.54 -10.35 2.46
CA ILE A 331 -20.30 -10.39 1.02
C ILE A 331 -19.12 -11.31 0.75
N ASP A 332 -19.35 -12.32 -0.09
CA ASP A 332 -18.31 -13.20 -0.59
C ASP A 332 -17.60 -12.54 -1.78
N ASN A 333 -16.62 -11.70 -1.46
CA ASN A 333 -15.83 -11.02 -2.47
C ASN A 333 -15.04 -12.00 -3.35
N ALA A 334 -14.70 -13.18 -2.85
CA ALA A 334 -13.96 -14.19 -3.61
C ALA A 334 -14.82 -14.77 -4.74
N SER A 335 -16.05 -15.16 -4.40
CA SER A 335 -17.04 -15.62 -5.38
C SER A 335 -17.39 -14.52 -6.37
N MET A 336 -17.68 -13.31 -5.88
CA MET A 336 -18.02 -12.15 -6.72
C MET A 336 -16.91 -11.84 -7.74
N LEU A 337 -15.65 -11.77 -7.30
CA LEU A 337 -14.54 -11.47 -8.22
C LEU A 337 -14.29 -12.59 -9.22
N THR A 338 -14.53 -13.84 -8.84
CA THR A 338 -14.42 -15.00 -9.75
C THR A 338 -15.46 -14.93 -10.86
N GLU A 339 -16.70 -14.59 -10.53
CA GLU A 339 -17.77 -14.36 -11.50
C GLU A 339 -17.41 -13.22 -12.48
N ILE A 340 -17.03 -12.05 -11.94
CA ILE A 340 -16.65 -10.90 -12.78
C ILE A 340 -15.48 -11.23 -13.69
N ALA A 341 -14.44 -11.89 -13.17
CA ALA A 341 -13.27 -12.27 -13.94
C ALA A 341 -13.65 -13.17 -15.13
N GLY A 342 -14.54 -14.15 -14.90
CA GLY A 342 -15.08 -15.01 -15.96
C GLY A 342 -15.86 -14.25 -17.02
N GLU A 343 -16.70 -13.30 -16.61
CA GLU A 343 -17.46 -12.44 -17.54
C GLU A 343 -16.56 -11.54 -18.40
N VAL A 344 -15.43 -11.07 -17.86
CA VAL A 344 -14.44 -10.27 -18.59
C VAL A 344 -13.61 -11.13 -19.56
N GLY A 345 -13.47 -12.43 -19.28
CA GLY A 345 -12.80 -13.41 -20.15
C GLY A 345 -11.64 -14.16 -19.51
N PHE A 346 -11.33 -13.91 -18.22
CA PHE A 346 -10.30 -14.65 -17.50
C PHE A 346 -10.77 -16.07 -17.14
N THR A 347 -9.82 -17.00 -17.11
CA THR A 347 -10.04 -18.35 -16.57
C THR A 347 -9.47 -18.47 -15.16
N SER A 348 -10.25 -19.00 -14.22
CA SER A 348 -9.76 -19.33 -12.88
C SER A 348 -8.76 -20.48 -12.93
N VAL A 349 -7.61 -20.31 -12.29
CA VAL A 349 -6.54 -21.33 -12.16
C VAL A 349 -6.20 -21.67 -10.71
N GLY A 350 -6.77 -20.94 -9.75
CA GLY A 350 -6.56 -21.22 -8.34
C GLY A 350 -7.43 -20.34 -7.44
N ASN A 351 -7.91 -20.93 -6.36
CA ASN A 351 -8.58 -20.21 -5.27
C ASN A 351 -8.12 -20.83 -3.94
N ILE A 352 -7.19 -20.15 -3.27
CA ILE A 352 -6.54 -20.68 -2.07
C ILE A 352 -7.06 -19.90 -0.86
N SER A 353 -7.74 -20.60 0.04
CA SER A 353 -8.12 -20.03 1.34
C SER A 353 -6.96 -20.13 2.32
N ARG A 354 -6.64 -19.05 3.02
CA ARG A 354 -5.60 -18.99 4.05
C ARG A 354 -6.11 -18.37 5.35
N GLN A 355 -5.50 -18.72 6.47
CA GLN A 355 -5.74 -18.10 7.77
C GLN A 355 -4.80 -16.92 7.99
N ILE A 356 -5.35 -15.82 8.51
CA ILE A 356 -4.57 -14.65 8.91
C ILE A 356 -4.20 -14.82 10.38
N SER A 357 -2.90 -15.02 10.65
CA SER A 357 -2.37 -15.11 12.01
C SER A 357 -2.79 -13.90 12.87
N SER A 358 -3.22 -14.16 14.11
CA SER A 358 -3.70 -13.15 15.05
C SER A 358 -2.62 -12.13 15.45
N SER A 359 -1.35 -12.52 15.50
CA SER A 359 -0.21 -11.61 15.76
C SER A 359 0.07 -10.66 14.59
N ARG A 360 -0.49 -10.95 13.40
CA ARG A 360 -0.31 -10.17 12.18
C ARG A 360 -1.55 -9.35 11.81
N LYS A 361 -2.62 -9.47 12.60
CA LYS A 361 -3.78 -8.59 12.51
C LYS A 361 -3.37 -7.20 13.00
N THR A 362 -3.14 -6.30 12.05
CA THR A 362 -2.98 -4.88 12.39
C THR A 362 -4.30 -4.28 12.87
N PHE A 363 -5.44 -4.96 12.66
CA PHE A 363 -6.78 -4.49 13.00
C PHE A 363 -7.48 -5.38 14.04
N ASN A 364 -7.86 -4.78 15.17
CA ASN A 364 -8.66 -5.37 16.25
C ASN A 364 -9.98 -4.58 16.45
N LEU A 365 -10.66 -4.19 15.38
CA LEU A 365 -12.06 -3.77 15.50
C LEU A 365 -12.93 -5.03 15.54
N SER A 366 -13.79 -5.14 16.56
CA SER A 366 -14.76 -6.25 16.74
C SER A 366 -15.60 -6.54 15.49
N HIS A 367 -15.81 -5.54 14.63
CA HIS A 367 -16.59 -5.62 13.38
C HIS A 367 -15.78 -6.02 12.13
N ALA A 368 -14.44 -6.05 12.20
CA ALA A 368 -13.54 -6.34 11.07
C ALA A 368 -12.69 -7.59 11.31
N ASN A 369 -13.23 -8.58 12.04
CA ASN A 369 -12.55 -9.83 12.39
C ASN A 369 -12.45 -10.79 11.19
N ILE A 370 -11.77 -10.37 10.13
CA ILE A 370 -11.42 -11.25 9.01
C ILE A 370 -10.38 -12.23 9.51
N LYS A 371 -10.78 -13.50 9.59
CA LYS A 371 -9.89 -14.62 9.98
C LYS A 371 -9.28 -15.29 8.75
N THR A 372 -9.94 -15.17 7.61
CA THR A 372 -9.58 -15.83 6.37
C THR A 372 -9.60 -14.87 5.21
N GLU A 373 -8.67 -15.04 4.29
CA GLU A 373 -8.69 -14.40 2.98
C GLU A 373 -8.41 -15.45 1.90
N ASN A 374 -8.74 -15.11 0.66
CA ASN A 374 -8.54 -15.94 -0.50
C ASN A 374 -7.46 -15.32 -1.39
N ILE A 375 -6.59 -16.16 -1.93
CA ILE A 375 -5.70 -15.83 -3.03
C ILE A 375 -6.35 -16.39 -4.29
N LEU A 376 -6.97 -15.51 -5.08
CA LEU A 376 -7.54 -15.84 -6.37
C LEU A 376 -6.47 -15.70 -7.43
N VAL A 377 -6.36 -16.70 -8.30
CA VAL A 377 -5.45 -16.66 -9.44
C VAL A 377 -6.25 -16.89 -10.71
N PHE A 378 -6.16 -15.92 -11.62
CA PHE A 378 -6.80 -15.99 -12.92
C PHE A 378 -5.77 -15.86 -14.05
N ARG A 379 -6.13 -16.35 -15.24
CA ARG A 379 -5.26 -16.38 -16.42
C ARG A 379 -5.97 -15.85 -17.65
N LYS A 380 -5.23 -15.11 -18.50
CA LYS A 380 -5.68 -14.61 -19.81
C LYS A 380 -5.38 -15.57 -20.96
#